data_AF-B9T2H1-F1
#
_entry.id   AF-B9T2H1-F1
#
_cell.length_a   1.000
_cell.length_b   1.000
_cell.length_c   1.000
_cell.angle_alpha   90.00
_cell.angle_beta   90.00
_cell.angle_gamma   90.00
#
_symmetry.space_group_name_H-M   'P 1'
#
loop_
_entity.id
_entity.type
_entity.pdbx_description
1 polymer ?
#
loop_
_entity_poly.entity_id
_entity_poly.type
_entity_poly.pdbx_seq_one_letter_code
_entity_poly.pdbx_strand_id
1 'polypeptide(L)'
;MRNLWHKGPAESFSYLFCISEYGQMHLRVYAVDVRADEEPVDQKKYLEESCKPKCVKPLLEYEACVKRIRGDETGHKHCTGQYFDYWSCVDKCVSKYFMAFRLRQSFSQN
;
A
#
# COMPACT_ATOMS: atom_id res chain seq x y z
N MET A 1 -26.89 0.88 -31.85
CA MET A 1 -28.34 0.58 -31.81
C MET A 1 -28.58 -0.33 -30.62
N ARG A 2 -29.57 0.03 -29.80
CA ARG A 2 -30.31 -0.72 -28.75
C ARG A 2 -29.71 -2.08 -28.32
N ASN A 3 -29.57 -2.37 -27.02
CA ASN A 3 -30.75 -2.71 -26.21
C ASN A 3 -30.58 -2.37 -24.73
N LEU A 4 -31.65 -1.77 -24.20
CA LEU A 4 -31.95 -1.59 -22.78
C LEU A 4 -32.08 -2.95 -22.08
N TRP A 5 -31.43 -3.10 -20.92
CA TRP A 5 -31.90 -3.97 -19.85
C TRP A 5 -31.94 -3.16 -18.55
N HIS A 6 -33.12 -2.62 -18.24
CA HIS A 6 -33.45 -2.13 -16.90
C HIS A 6 -33.74 -3.31 -15.98
N LYS A 7 -32.95 -3.46 -14.92
CA LYS A 7 -33.22 -4.11 -13.61
C LYS A 7 -31.96 -3.89 -12.79
N GLY A 8 -31.92 -2.96 -11.84
CA GLY A 8 -32.34 -3.18 -10.45
C GLY A 8 -31.10 -3.06 -9.55
N PRO A 9 -31.21 -2.57 -8.30
CA PRO A 9 -30.08 -2.11 -7.50
C PRO A 9 -29.46 -3.23 -6.65
N ALA A 10 -28.14 -3.12 -6.45
CA ALA A 10 -27.30 -3.87 -5.51
C ALA A 10 -27.25 -5.39 -5.71
N GLU A 11 -26.11 -5.90 -6.18
CA GLU A 11 -25.45 -7.05 -5.54
C GLU A 11 -24.05 -7.31 -6.12
N SER A 12 -23.07 -7.39 -5.20
CA SER A 12 -21.86 -8.22 -5.28
C SER A 12 -20.82 -7.97 -6.37
N PHE A 13 -19.93 -6.99 -6.16
CA PHE A 13 -18.60 -6.98 -6.80
C PHE A 13 -17.62 -7.81 -5.95
N SER A 14 -17.47 -9.08 -6.29
CA SER A 14 -16.40 -9.94 -5.77
C SER A 14 -15.38 -10.19 -6.88
N TYR A 15 -14.20 -9.59 -6.72
CA TYR A 15 -12.89 -9.98 -7.24
C TYR A 15 -12.78 -10.75 -8.58
N LEU A 16 -12.33 -10.03 -9.62
CA LEU A 16 -11.57 -10.50 -10.79
C LEU A 16 -10.89 -9.24 -11.35
N PHE A 17 -9.64 -9.13 -11.80
CA PHE A 17 -8.48 -9.98 -11.93
C PHE A 17 -7.29 -9.04 -12.16
N CYS A 18 -6.09 -9.58 -12.07
CA CYS A 18 -4.82 -8.97 -12.47
C CYS A 18 -4.92 -8.24 -13.84
N ILE A 19 -4.79 -6.90 -13.88
CA ILE A 19 -4.36 -6.20 -15.10
C ILE A 19 -2.94 -5.70 -14.84
N SER A 20 -1.98 -6.50 -15.28
CA SER A 20 -0.67 -6.00 -15.68
C SER A 20 -0.89 -5.15 -16.94
N GLU A 21 -0.84 -3.83 -16.82
CA GLU A 21 -0.30 -2.93 -17.85
C GLU A 21 -0.30 -1.49 -17.33
N TYR A 22 0.88 -0.86 -17.40
CA TYR A 22 1.26 0.48 -16.94
C TYR A 22 1.56 0.62 -15.43
N GLY A 23 2.86 0.59 -15.13
CA GLY A 23 3.43 0.63 -13.79
C GLY A 23 3.16 1.93 -13.04
N GLN A 24 2.59 1.79 -11.84
CA GLN A 24 3.04 2.45 -10.61
C GLN A 24 2.40 1.69 -9.46
N MET A 25 3.22 0.94 -8.71
CA MET A 25 2.81 -0.03 -7.70
C MET A 25 2.33 0.65 -6.40
N HIS A 26 1.30 1.48 -6.47
CA HIS A 26 0.57 1.93 -5.29
C HIS A 26 -0.65 1.05 -5.10
N LEU A 27 -0.50 0.02 -4.26
CA LEU A 27 -1.64 -0.70 -3.67
C LEU A 27 -2.47 0.35 -2.89
N ARG A 28 -3.60 0.81 -3.41
CA ARG A 28 -4.54 1.66 -2.68
C ARG A 28 -5.62 0.76 -2.09
N VAL A 29 -5.56 0.55 -0.78
CA VAL A 29 -6.60 -0.15 -0.03
C VAL A 29 -7.65 0.90 0.33
N TYR A 30 -8.67 1.06 -0.53
CA TYR A 30 -9.83 1.88 -0.20
C TYR A 30 -10.86 1.03 0.51
N ALA A 31 -10.97 1.17 1.84
CA ALA A 31 -12.16 0.76 2.56
C ALA A 31 -13.24 1.81 2.27
N VAL A 32 -14.18 1.51 1.37
CA VAL A 32 -15.33 2.38 1.10
C VAL A 32 -16.38 2.08 2.16
N ASP A 33 -16.38 2.86 3.24
CA ASP A 33 -17.47 2.91 4.21
C ASP A 33 -18.60 3.80 3.66
N VAL A 34 -19.85 3.35 3.73
CA VAL A 34 -21.02 3.98 3.08
C VAL A 34 -21.68 4.98 4.04
N ARG A 35 -20.91 5.97 4.51
CA ARG A 35 -21.37 7.10 5.34
C ARG A 35 -20.79 8.39 4.74
N ALA A 36 -21.63 9.15 4.03
CA ALA A 36 -21.23 10.11 3.00
C ALA A 36 -20.55 11.44 3.45
N ASP A 37 -19.99 11.53 4.66
CA ASP A 37 -19.31 12.74 5.16
C ASP A 37 -17.96 12.47 5.86
N GLU A 38 -17.50 11.21 5.93
CA GLU A 38 -16.22 10.85 6.54
C GLU A 38 -15.20 10.54 5.43
N GLU A 39 -14.11 11.31 5.36
CA GLU A 39 -13.06 11.04 4.37
C GLU A 39 -12.54 9.60 4.54
N PRO A 40 -12.50 8.78 3.48
CA PRO A 40 -12.03 7.41 3.58
C PRO A 40 -10.57 7.42 4.06
N VAL A 41 -10.36 6.95 5.30
CA VAL A 41 -9.03 6.85 5.89
C VAL A 41 -8.22 5.82 5.10
N ASP A 42 -7.14 6.25 4.45
CA ASP A 42 -6.18 5.34 3.82
C ASP A 42 -5.44 4.54 4.91
N GLN A 43 -6.02 3.40 5.26
CA GLN A 43 -5.51 2.48 6.29
C GLN A 43 -4.10 2.02 5.98
N LYS A 44 -3.73 1.89 4.69
CA LYS A 44 -2.38 1.51 4.31
C LYS A 44 -1.39 2.61 4.71
N LYS A 45 -1.66 3.87 4.38
CA LYS A 45 -0.79 5.00 4.73
C LYS A 45 -0.55 5.10 6.24
N TYR A 46 -1.62 4.94 7.03
CA TYR A 46 -1.50 4.93 8.50
C TYR A 46 -0.60 3.80 9.02
N LEU A 47 -0.76 2.60 8.46
CA LEU A 47 0.06 1.44 8.83
C LEU A 47 1.51 1.60 8.38
N GLU A 48 1.76 2.18 7.20
CA GLU A 48 3.10 2.50 6.73
C GLU A 48 3.82 3.42 7.70
N GLU A 49 3.22 4.56 8.08
CA GLU A 49 3.80 5.48 9.08
C GLU A 49 4.07 4.80 10.42
N SER A 50 3.17 3.92 10.85
CA SER A 50 3.32 3.11 12.08
C SER A 50 4.43 2.04 11.98
N CYS A 51 4.84 1.69 10.77
CA CYS A 51 5.86 0.68 10.48
C CYS A 51 7.25 1.27 10.23
N LYS A 52 7.36 2.52 9.76
CA LYS A 52 8.64 3.23 9.57
C LYS A 52 9.58 3.15 10.79
N PRO A 53 9.15 3.48 12.04
CA PRO A 53 10.05 3.43 13.19
C PRO A 53 10.45 2.01 13.62
N LYS A 54 9.88 0.96 13.02
CA LYS A 54 10.25 -0.45 13.27
C LYS A 54 11.30 -0.96 12.28
N CYS A 55 11.55 -0.21 11.21
CA CYS A 55 12.47 -0.56 10.12
C CYS A 55 13.71 0.34 10.09
N VAL A 56 14.22 0.73 11.26
CA VAL A 56 15.31 1.71 11.41
C VAL A 56 16.62 1.25 10.79
N LYS A 57 16.98 -0.04 10.94
CA LYS A 57 18.24 -0.56 10.40
C LYS A 57 18.36 -0.36 8.87
N PRO A 58 17.45 -0.89 8.04
CA PRO A 58 17.54 -0.67 6.59
C PRO A 58 17.32 0.80 6.18
N LEU A 59 16.61 1.60 6.99
CA LEU A 59 16.52 3.04 6.78
C LEU A 59 17.89 3.74 6.90
N LEU A 60 18.67 3.42 7.94
CA LEU A 60 20.01 3.98 8.13
C LEU A 60 20.97 3.57 7.01
N GLU A 61 20.87 2.33 6.53
CA GLU A 61 21.66 1.82 5.40
C GLU A 61 21.31 2.57 4.09
N TYR A 62 20.02 2.82 3.86
CA TYR A 62 19.55 3.64 2.74
C TYR A 62 20.04 5.09 2.85
N GLU A 63 19.93 5.73 4.01
CA GLU A 63 20.42 7.10 4.23
C GLU A 63 21.93 7.22 4.04
N ALA A 64 22.70 6.24 4.49
CA ALA A 64 24.13 6.16 4.26
C ALA A 64 24.44 6.05 2.75
N CYS A 65 23.67 5.25 2.02
CA CYS A 65 23.78 5.18 0.56
C CYS A 65 23.45 6.52 -0.11
N VAL A 66 22.37 7.21 0.29
CA VAL A 66 21.99 8.53 -0.24
C VAL A 66 23.11 9.55 -0.04
N LYS A 67 23.72 9.58 1.15
CA LYS A 67 24.87 10.46 1.45
C LYS A 67 26.07 10.16 0.55
N ARG A 68 26.35 8.87 0.28
CA ARG A 68 27.44 8.43 -0.61
C ARG A 68 27.24 8.87 -2.06
N ILE A 69 26.00 8.87 -2.56
CA ILE A 69 25.71 9.20 -3.96
C ILE A 69 25.43 10.68 -4.21
N ARG A 70 25.25 11.50 -3.16
CA ARG A 70 24.89 12.92 -3.28
C ARG A 70 25.86 13.76 -4.12
N GLY A 71 27.14 13.39 -4.16
CA GLY A 71 28.18 14.06 -4.95
C GLY A 71 28.54 13.31 -6.24
N ASP A 72 27.71 12.38 -6.71
CA ASP A 72 27.98 11.62 -7.93
C ASP A 72 27.33 12.26 -9.15
N GLU A 73 28.14 12.78 -10.07
CA GLU A 73 27.69 13.40 -11.32
C GLU A 73 27.59 12.40 -12.48
N THR A 74 28.15 11.20 -12.32
CA THR A 74 28.18 10.16 -13.36
C THR A 74 26.83 9.52 -13.63
N GLY A 75 25.89 9.61 -12.67
CA GLY A 75 24.59 8.96 -12.73
C GLY A 75 24.62 7.43 -12.60
N HIS A 76 25.79 6.83 -12.36
CA HIS A 76 25.95 5.37 -12.29
C HIS A 76 25.77 4.81 -10.87
N LYS A 77 25.84 5.64 -9.82
CA LYS A 77 25.61 5.16 -8.45
C LYS A 77 24.12 5.21 -8.10
N HIS A 78 23.61 4.09 -7.61
CA HIS A 78 22.21 3.95 -7.20
C HIS A 78 22.09 3.37 -5.80
N CYS A 79 20.95 3.65 -5.15
CA CYS A 79 20.56 3.10 -3.85
C CYS A 79 19.34 2.18 -3.92
N THR A 80 18.99 1.70 -5.13
CA THR A 80 17.79 0.91 -5.37
C THR A 80 17.75 -0.36 -4.52
N GLY A 81 18.90 -1.01 -4.29
CA GLY A 81 18.99 -2.17 -3.39
C GLY A 81 18.59 -1.83 -1.96
N GLN A 82 19.24 -0.82 -1.36
CA GLN A 82 18.94 -0.39 0.01
C GLN A 82 17.51 0.15 0.15
N TYR A 83 17.01 0.82 -0.88
CA TYR A 83 15.63 1.26 -0.97
C TYR A 83 14.66 0.08 -0.91
N PHE A 84 14.90 -0.97 -1.70
CA PHE A 84 14.07 -2.18 -1.69
C PHE A 84 14.16 -2.92 -0.36
N ASP A 85 15.31 -2.96 0.30
CA ASP A 85 15.45 -3.57 1.63
C ASP A 85 14.63 -2.82 2.69
N TYR A 86 14.67 -1.49 2.68
CA TYR A 86 13.85 -0.64 3.55
C TYR A 86 12.36 -0.87 3.33
N TRP A 87 11.90 -0.78 2.07
CA TRP A 87 10.48 -0.97 1.76
C TRP A 87 10.02 -2.40 1.98
N SER A 88 10.85 -3.41 1.73
CA SER A 88 10.55 -4.81 2.07
C SER A 88 10.28 -4.99 3.56
N CYS A 89 11.01 -4.30 4.43
CA CYS A 89 10.73 -4.29 5.87
C CYS A 89 9.38 -3.65 6.18
N VAL A 90 9.10 -2.48 5.62
CA VAL A 90 7.84 -1.75 5.83
C VAL A 90 6.66 -2.58 5.35
N ASP A 91 6.72 -3.16 4.15
CA ASP A 91 5.65 -3.98 3.57
C ASP A 91 5.39 -5.24 4.39
N LYS A 92 6.44 -5.93 4.86
CA LYS A 92 6.32 -7.08 5.77
C LYS A 92 5.66 -6.68 7.09
N CYS A 93 5.95 -5.49 7.60
CA CYS A 93 5.33 -4.95 8.80
C CYS A 93 3.85 -4.62 8.58
N VAL A 94 3.52 -3.88 7.51
CA VAL A 94 2.15 -3.52 7.14
C VAL A 94 1.29 -4.76 6.91
N SER A 95 1.84 -5.78 6.23
CA SER A 95 1.13 -7.05 6.00
C SER A 95 0.70 -7.72 7.30
N LYS A 96 1.56 -7.75 8.33
CA LYS A 96 1.20 -8.29 9.65
C LYS A 96 0.05 -7.52 10.30
N TYR A 97 0.08 -6.19 10.23
CA TYR A 97 -0.99 -5.35 10.78
C TYR A 97 -2.28 -5.43 9.99
N PHE A 98 -2.21 -5.49 8.68
CA PHE A 98 -3.37 -5.61 7.82
C PHE A 98 -4.08 -6.95 8.04
N MET A 99 -3.33 -8.05 8.17
CA MET A 99 -3.91 -9.35 8.51
C MET A 99 -4.53 -9.36 9.91
N ALA A 100 -3.88 -8.76 10.91
CA ALA A 100 -4.43 -8.62 12.25
C ALA A 100 -5.69 -7.72 12.30
N PHE A 101 -5.70 -6.63 11.54
CA PHE A 101 -6.83 -5.70 11.43
C PHE A 101 -8.05 -6.39 10.81
N ARG A 102 -7.85 -7.16 9.73
CA ARG A 102 -8.92 -7.94 9.10
C ARG A 102 -9.52 -8.98 10.05
N LEU A 103 -8.69 -9.70 10.83
CA LEU A 103 -9.18 -10.64 11.83
C LEU A 103 -9.98 -9.96 12.95
N ARG A 104 -9.55 -8.76 13.40
CA ARG A 104 -10.27 -7.99 14.42
C ARG A 104 -11.61 -7.47 13.93
N GLN A 105 -11.70 -7.03 12.66
CA GLN A 105 -12.99 -6.64 12.07
C GLN A 105 -13.97 -7.82 11.99
N SER A 106 -13.48 -9.03 11.69
CA SER A 106 -14.32 -10.24 11.69
C SER A 106 -14.84 -10.63 13.08
N PHE A 107 -14.14 -10.25 14.16
CA PHE A 107 -14.59 -10.51 15.54
C PHE A 107 -15.49 -9.39 16.10
N SER A 108 -15.46 -8.19 15.51
CA SER A 108 -16.33 -7.07 15.92
C SER A 108 -17.72 -7.10 15.25
N GLN A 109 -17.94 -8.01 14.31
CA GLN A 109 -19.23 -8.23 13.64
C GLN A 109 -19.98 -9.49 14.15
N ASN A 110 -19.49 -10.14 15.21
CA ASN A 110 -20.18 -11.25 15.91
C ASN A 110 -20.55 -10.84 17.35
#